data_AF-A0A0C5W1A7-F1
#
_entry.id   AF-A0A0C5W1A7-F1
#
_cell.length_a   1.000
_cell.length_b   1.000
_cell.length_c   1.000
_cell.angle_alpha   90.00
_cell.angle_beta   90.00
_cell.angle_gamma   90.00
#
_symmetry.space_group_name_H-M   'P 1'
#
loop_
_entity.id
_entity.type
_entity.pdbx_description
1 polymer ?
#
loop_
_entity_poly.entity_id
_entity_poly.type
_entity_poly.pdbx_seq_one_letter_code
_entity_poly.pdbx_strand_id
1 'polypeptide(L)'
;MSWSDSEISLEFDAENLRQLLLQGQKGTQSNYCHFQIVRWCGLLVQYLRQQDNLHPLIDIADDVVVQWELHLATNYTVTQMDKFSQSDLVLPKQHFSHWLKLLDRHNHV
;
A
#
# COMPACT_ATOMS: atom_id res chain seq x y z
N MET A 1 -18.95 -2.22 8.75
CA MET A 1 -19.02 -1.32 7.57
C MET A 1 -18.59 -2.14 6.38
N SER A 2 -19.36 -2.17 5.29
CA SER A 2 -18.93 -2.83 4.05
C SER A 2 -17.96 -1.89 3.37
N TRP A 3 -16.66 -2.19 3.42
CA TRP A 3 -15.68 -1.46 2.61
C TRP A 3 -16.06 -1.72 1.15
N SER A 4 -16.23 -0.68 0.34
CA SER A 4 -16.46 -0.89 -1.09
C SER A 4 -15.14 -1.38 -1.70
N ASP A 5 -15.20 -2.46 -2.46
CA ASP A 5 -14.06 -3.04 -3.21
C ASP A 5 -13.58 -2.12 -4.36
N SER A 6 -14.00 -0.86 -4.35
CA SER A 6 -13.71 0.14 -5.35
C SER A 6 -12.25 0.58 -5.26
N GLU A 7 -11.62 0.68 -6.42
CA GLU A 7 -10.26 1.19 -6.57
C GLU A 7 -10.15 2.65 -6.10
N ILE A 8 -8.97 3.00 -5.58
CA ILE A 8 -8.65 4.38 -5.23
C ILE A 8 -8.37 5.14 -6.53
N SER A 9 -9.16 6.17 -6.84
CA SER A 9 -9.06 6.94 -8.08
C SER A 9 -8.16 8.18 -7.96
N LEU A 10 -7.19 8.17 -7.05
CA LEU A 10 -6.23 9.26 -6.87
C LEU A 10 -5.16 9.22 -7.96
N GLU A 11 -4.68 10.39 -8.38
CA GLU A 11 -3.60 10.52 -9.35
C GLU A 11 -2.28 9.96 -8.82
N PHE A 12 -1.47 9.39 -9.71
CA PHE A 12 -0.20 8.76 -9.37
C PHE A 12 0.90 9.79 -9.14
N ASP A 13 1.02 10.24 -7.89
CA ASP A 13 2.08 11.15 -7.44
C ASP A 13 2.54 10.87 -5.99
N ALA A 14 3.62 11.55 -5.59
CA ALA A 14 4.23 11.38 -4.27
C ALA A 14 3.35 11.85 -3.10
N GLU A 15 2.55 12.90 -3.30
CA GLU A 15 1.69 13.45 -2.25
C GLU A 15 0.50 12.51 -2.00
N ASN A 16 -0.12 11.99 -3.04
CA ASN A 16 -1.16 10.99 -2.93
C ASN A 16 -0.62 9.69 -2.29
N LEU A 17 0.60 9.24 -2.65
CA LEU A 17 1.24 8.12 -1.95
C LEU A 17 1.41 8.42 -0.46
N ARG A 18 1.92 9.61 -0.10
CA ARG A 18 2.04 10.05 1.31
C ARG A 18 0.71 9.98 2.05
N GLN A 19 -0.34 10.55 1.47
CA GLN A 19 -1.67 10.58 2.08
C GLN A 19 -2.21 9.16 2.29
N LEU A 20 -2.03 8.26 1.33
CA LEU A 20 -2.44 6.86 1.45
C LEU A 20 -1.66 6.12 2.53
N LEU A 21 -0.35 6.34 2.65
CA LEU A 21 0.45 5.75 3.73
C LEU A 21 0.03 6.28 5.12
N LEU A 22 -0.30 7.57 5.23
CA LEU A 22 -0.87 8.16 6.45
C LEU A 22 -2.24 7.54 6.81
N GLN A 23 -3.06 7.24 5.80
CA GLN A 23 -4.33 6.52 5.99
C GLN A 23 -4.07 5.10 6.49
N GLY A 24 -3.15 4.35 5.88
CA GLY A 24 -2.77 3.02 6.36
C GLY A 24 -2.25 2.98 7.79
N GLN A 25 -1.55 4.03 8.25
CA GLN A 25 -1.11 4.13 9.64
C GLN A 25 -2.28 4.20 10.65
N LYS A 26 -3.45 4.71 10.22
CA LYS A 26 -4.68 4.75 11.04
C LYS A 26 -5.32 3.38 11.22
N GLY A 27 -4.97 2.39 10.37
CA GLY A 27 -5.53 1.04 10.44
C GLY A 27 -7.05 1.05 10.21
N THR A 28 -7.81 0.46 11.13
CA THR A 28 -9.29 0.38 11.04
C THR A 28 -10.01 1.73 11.09
N GLN A 29 -9.30 2.83 11.43
CA GLN A 29 -9.84 4.20 11.40
C GLN A 29 -9.55 4.92 10.06
N SER A 30 -8.94 4.22 9.10
CA SER A 30 -8.63 4.72 7.76
C SER A 30 -9.88 4.84 6.89
N ASN A 31 -9.83 5.75 5.91
CA ASN A 31 -10.83 5.82 4.84
C ASN A 31 -10.66 4.71 3.78
N TYR A 32 -9.49 4.05 3.74
CA TYR A 32 -9.13 3.02 2.76
C TYR A 32 -8.58 1.77 3.45
N CYS A 33 -8.98 0.58 3.00
CA CYS A 33 -8.44 -0.64 3.57
C CYS A 33 -7.00 -0.79 3.10
N HIS A 34 -6.20 -1.59 3.83
CA HIS A 34 -4.80 -1.76 3.45
C HIS A 34 -4.68 -2.42 2.08
N PHE A 35 -5.61 -3.30 1.71
CA PHE A 35 -5.67 -3.89 0.38
C PHE A 35 -5.87 -2.84 -0.73
N GLN A 36 -6.78 -1.87 -0.55
CA GLN A 36 -6.97 -0.77 -1.52
C GLN A 36 -5.68 0.05 -1.70
N ILE A 37 -4.98 0.35 -0.61
CA ILE A 37 -3.70 1.07 -0.64
C ILE A 37 -2.64 0.26 -1.39
N VAL A 38 -2.53 -1.05 -1.11
CA VAL A 38 -1.59 -1.96 -1.78
C VAL A 38 -1.87 -2.05 -3.28
N ARG A 39 -3.14 -2.19 -3.67
CA ARG A 39 -3.51 -2.20 -5.10
C ARG A 39 -3.13 -0.91 -5.80
N TRP A 40 -3.38 0.24 -5.16
CA TRP A 40 -2.98 1.54 -5.72
C TRP A 40 -1.46 1.65 -5.87
N CYS A 41 -0.67 1.16 -4.90
CA CYS A 41 0.79 1.11 -5.01
C CYS A 41 1.26 0.22 -6.18
N GLY A 42 0.64 -0.95 -6.37
CA GLY A 42 0.95 -1.81 -7.52
C GLY A 42 0.66 -1.14 -8.87
N LEU A 43 -0.43 -0.38 -8.98
CA LEU A 43 -0.75 0.39 -10.18
C LEU A 43 0.23 1.56 -10.38
N LEU A 44 0.63 2.25 -9.31
CA LEU A 44 1.66 3.29 -9.35
C LEU A 44 2.99 2.73 -9.89
N VAL A 45 3.42 1.55 -9.42
CA VAL A 45 4.64 0.89 -9.92
C VAL A 45 4.53 0.59 -11.42
N GLN A 46 3.40 0.06 -11.88
CA GLN A 46 3.18 -0.22 -13.30
C GLN A 46 3.23 1.06 -14.14
N TYR A 47 2.57 2.12 -13.67
CA TYR A 47 2.55 3.43 -14.32
C TYR A 47 3.95 4.04 -14.40
N LEU A 48 4.70 4.05 -13.30
CA LEU A 48 6.05 4.62 -13.27
C LEU A 48 7.02 3.82 -14.13
N ARG A 49 7.00 2.48 -14.09
CA ARG A 49 7.87 1.65 -14.96
C ARG A 49 7.63 1.88 -16.46
N GLN A 50 6.41 2.27 -16.85
CA GLN A 50 6.12 2.63 -18.25
C GLN A 50 6.69 4.00 -18.66
N GLN A 51 6.89 4.91 -17.70
CA GLN A 51 7.41 6.26 -17.94
C GLN A 51 8.92 6.36 -17.71
N ASP A 52 9.40 5.81 -16.60
CA ASP A 52 10.79 5.81 -16.16
C ASP A 52 11.02 4.71 -15.09
N ASN A 53 11.89 3.75 -15.41
CA ASN A 53 12.19 2.61 -14.53
C ASN A 53 13.00 2.98 -13.28
N LEU A 54 13.54 4.20 -13.18
CA LEU A 54 14.41 4.61 -12.05
C LEU A 54 13.73 5.57 -11.07
N HIS A 55 12.40 5.72 -11.14
CA HIS A 55 11.69 6.65 -10.27
C HIS A 55 11.77 6.21 -8.79
N PRO A 56 12.24 7.05 -7.85
CA PRO A 56 12.45 6.66 -6.44
C PRO A 56 11.19 6.16 -5.70
N LEU A 57 10.01 6.57 -6.17
CA LEU A 57 8.74 6.09 -5.61
C LEU A 57 8.47 4.61 -5.93
N ILE A 58 9.10 4.05 -6.97
CA ILE A 58 8.94 2.63 -7.33
C ILE A 58 9.39 1.77 -6.15
N ASP A 59 10.57 2.03 -5.59
CA ASP A 59 11.11 1.20 -4.50
C ASP A 59 10.19 1.17 -3.28
N ILE A 60 9.60 2.32 -2.93
CA ILE A 60 8.65 2.41 -1.80
C ILE A 60 7.36 1.68 -2.14
N ALA A 61 6.75 1.95 -3.30
CA ALA A 61 5.47 1.37 -3.68
C ALA A 61 5.55 -0.15 -3.92
N ASP A 62 6.67 -0.63 -4.47
CA ASP A 62 6.94 -2.05 -4.68
C ASP A 62 7.16 -2.76 -3.33
N ASP A 63 7.87 -2.15 -2.38
CA ASP A 63 8.01 -2.72 -1.03
C ASP A 63 6.66 -2.80 -0.30
N VAL A 64 5.72 -1.85 -0.51
CA VAL A 64 4.35 -1.99 0.02
C VAL A 64 3.69 -3.27 -0.46
N VAL A 65 3.81 -3.57 -1.77
CA VAL A 65 3.23 -4.79 -2.37
C VAL A 65 3.93 -6.04 -1.84
N VAL A 66 5.26 -6.06 -1.79
CA VAL A 66 6.05 -7.20 -1.31
C VAL A 66 5.75 -7.50 0.16
N GLN A 67 5.71 -6.48 1.03
CA GLN A 67 5.42 -6.69 2.45
C GLN A 67 3.98 -7.18 2.67
N TRP A 68 3.03 -6.77 1.82
CA TRP A 68 1.68 -7.34 1.83
C TRP A 68 1.69 -8.83 1.53
N GLU A 69 2.34 -9.24 0.43
CA GLU A 69 2.43 -10.65 0.04
C GLU A 69 3.15 -11.50 1.10
N LEU A 70 4.26 -11.00 1.65
CA LEU A 70 4.99 -11.65 2.74
C LEU A 70 4.12 -11.79 4.00
N HIS A 71 3.35 -10.75 4.34
CA HIS A 71 2.45 -10.80 5.48
C HIS A 71 1.37 -11.87 5.29
N LEU A 72 0.77 -11.95 4.10
CA LEU A 72 -0.21 -12.98 3.78
C LEU A 72 0.39 -14.38 3.87
N ALA A 73 1.52 -14.60 3.20
CA ALA A 73 2.19 -15.90 3.15
C ALA A 73 2.65 -16.40 4.52
N THR A 74 3.03 -15.48 5.43
CA THR A 74 3.55 -15.82 6.76
C THR A 74 2.44 -16.08 7.77
N ASN A 75 1.31 -15.37 7.67
CA ASN A 75 0.29 -15.36 8.73
C ASN A 75 -0.99 -16.12 8.37
N TYR A 76 -1.20 -16.43 7.09
CA TYR A 76 -2.44 -17.04 6.62
C TYR A 76 -2.15 -18.26 5.74
N THR A 77 -2.85 -19.34 6.02
CA THR A 77 -2.95 -20.48 5.11
C THR A 77 -3.96 -20.20 4.01
N VAL A 78 -3.85 -20.91 2.88
CA VAL A 78 -4.81 -20.81 1.76
C VAL A 78 -6.25 -21.01 2.25
N THR A 79 -6.50 -22.01 3.10
CA THR A 79 -7.84 -22.30 3.65
C THR A 79 -8.38 -21.22 4.59
N GLN A 80 -7.50 -20.40 5.19
CA GLN A 80 -7.92 -19.23 5.98
C GLN A 80 -8.24 -18.04 5.07
N MET A 81 -7.50 -17.87 3.97
CA MET A 81 -7.76 -16.82 2.99
C MET A 81 -9.11 -16.98 2.29
N ASP A 82 -9.61 -18.21 2.13
CA ASP A 82 -10.96 -18.47 1.59
C ASP A 82 -12.10 -17.97 2.49
N LYS A 83 -11.81 -17.64 3.76
CA LYS A 83 -12.83 -17.30 4.77
C LYS A 83 -13.03 -15.81 5.00
N PHE A 84 -12.14 -14.96 4.50
CA PHE A 84 -12.17 -13.50 4.74
C PHE A 84 -11.88 -12.73 3.45
N SER A 85 -12.38 -11.51 3.36
CA SER A 85 -11.97 -10.61 2.27
C SER A 85 -10.58 -10.07 2.57
N GLN A 86 -9.78 -9.83 1.53
CA GLN A 86 -8.48 -9.15 1.68
C GLN A 86 -8.64 -7.74 2.30
N SER A 87 -9.81 -7.12 2.10
CA SER A 87 -10.16 -5.83 2.69
C SER A 87 -10.29 -5.87 4.22
N ASP A 88 -10.43 -7.05 4.84
CA ASP A 88 -10.48 -7.22 6.29
C ASP A 88 -9.09 -7.33 6.93
N LEU A 89 -8.04 -7.49 6.13
CA LEU A 89 -6.68 -7.74 6.61
C LEU A 89 -5.90 -6.45 6.81
N VAL A 90 -5.05 -6.43 7.84
CA VAL A 90 -4.31 -5.24 8.26
C VAL A 90 -2.81 -5.52 8.40
N LEU A 91 -2.02 -4.84 7.58
CA LEU A 91 -0.58 -4.72 7.79
C LEU A 91 -0.20 -4.02 9.12
N PRO A 92 0.94 -4.41 9.72
CA PRO A 92 1.48 -3.72 10.88
C PRO A 92 1.79 -2.23 10.61
N LYS A 93 1.36 -1.35 11.52
CA LYS A 93 1.56 0.11 11.44
C LYS A 93 3.03 0.55 11.30
N GLN A 94 3.96 -0.30 11.74
CA GLN A 94 5.39 -0.04 11.65
C GLN A 94 5.88 0.06 10.21
N HIS A 95 5.30 -0.73 9.28
CA HIS A 95 5.63 -0.63 7.86
C HIS A 95 5.26 0.74 7.28
N PHE A 96 4.03 1.21 7.53
CA PHE A 96 3.61 2.56 7.11
C PHE A 96 4.49 3.67 7.66
N SER A 97 4.89 3.55 8.93
CA SER A 97 5.80 4.50 9.56
C SER A 97 7.20 4.47 8.94
N HIS A 98 7.64 3.31 8.46
CA HIS A 98 8.91 3.16 7.76
C HIS A 98 8.86 3.78 6.37
N TRP A 99 7.83 3.48 5.57
CA TRP A 99 7.66 4.03 4.22
C TRP A 99 7.52 5.54 4.21
N LEU A 100 6.77 6.12 5.16
CA LEU A 100 6.68 7.57 5.32
C LEU A 100 8.05 8.21 5.55
N LYS A 101 8.89 7.60 6.40
CA LYS A 101 10.27 8.08 6.63
C LYS A 101 11.15 7.97 5.39
N LEU A 102 10.98 6.92 4.57
CA LEU A 102 11.69 6.81 3.30
C LEU A 102 11.26 7.93 2.35
N LEU A 103 9.95 8.13 2.21
CA LEU A 103 9.37 9.17 1.36
C LEU A 103 9.87 10.58 1.74
N ASP A 104 9.96 10.86 3.04
CA ASP A 104 10.52 12.12 3.55
C ASP A 104 11.99 12.32 3.15
N ARG A 105 12.80 11.26 3.14
CA ARG A 105 14.21 11.34 2.72
C ARG A 105 14.35 11.62 1.23
N HIS A 106 13.46 11.08 0.40
CA HIS A 106 13.49 11.29 -1.05
C HIS A 106 13.02 12.68 -1.47
N ASN A 107 12.15 13.33 -0.69
CA ASN A 107 11.71 14.70 -0.96
C ASN A 107 12.77 15.79 -0.65
N HIS A 108 13.91 15.42 -0.07
CA HIS A 108 14.99 16.34 0.30
C HIS A 108 16.22 16.28 -0.64
N VAL A 109 16.10 15.62 -1.79
CA VAL A 109 17.12 15.57 -2.87
C VAL A 109 16.61 16.31 -4.08
#